data_AF-A0AAU7R4D4-F1
#
_entry.id   AF-A0AAU7R4D4-F1
#
_cell.length_a   1.000
_cell.length_b   1.000
_cell.length_c   1.000
_cell.angle_alpha   90.00
_cell.angle_beta   90.00
_cell.angle_gamma   90.00
#
_symmetry.space_group_name_H-M   'P 1'
#
loop_
_entity.id
_entity.type
_entity.pdbx_description
1 polymer ?
#
loop_
_entity_poly.entity_id
_entity_poly.type
_entity_poly.pdbx_seq_one_letter_code
_entity_poly.pdbx_strand_id
1 'polypeptide(L)'
;MTGPAPVAPARPRAGCDVLREIPMPPYVTVEDVQFAVRAVVVHAPRAWSGGTICRNDASPHPCRLHVWGRRVLTLRGLPSAEIDALVERGDPAADPPPYRPGA
;
A
#
# COMPACT_ATOMS: atom_id res chain seq x y z
N MET A 1 40.50 -14.62 37.23
CA MET A 1 39.06 -14.26 37.10
C MET A 1 38.93 -13.41 35.85
N THR A 2 38.46 -13.99 34.76
CA THR A 2 38.44 -13.37 33.42
C THR A 2 37.24 -12.43 33.32
N GLY A 3 37.47 -11.15 33.01
CA GLY A 3 36.43 -10.13 32.86
C GLY A 3 35.52 -10.37 31.63
N PRO A 4 34.32 -9.75 31.58
CA PRO A 4 33.36 -10.02 30.52
C PRO A 4 33.84 -9.47 29.17
N ALA A 5 33.60 -10.24 28.11
CA ALA A 5 33.89 -9.84 26.73
C ALA A 5 33.03 -8.64 26.29
N PRO A 6 33.54 -7.74 25.42
CA PRO A 6 32.77 -6.63 24.92
C PRO A 6 31.64 -7.11 24.02
N VAL A 7 30.42 -6.66 24.29
CA VAL A 7 29.27 -6.85 23.41
C VAL A 7 29.49 -6.01 22.16
N ALA A 8 29.71 -6.67 21.02
CA ALA A 8 29.79 -6.00 19.73
C ALA A 8 28.48 -5.23 19.46
N PRO A 9 28.53 -4.01 18.91
CA PRO A 9 27.31 -3.32 18.52
C PRO A 9 26.59 -4.15 17.45
N ALA A 10 25.28 -4.33 17.64
CA ALA A 10 24.43 -4.94 16.64
C ALA A 10 24.62 -4.20 15.31
N ARG A 11 25.21 -4.88 14.32
CA ARG A 11 25.22 -4.38 12.93
C ARG A 11 23.77 -4.03 12.58
N PRO A 12 23.46 -2.83 12.08
CA PRO A 12 22.16 -2.61 11.46
C PRO A 12 22.00 -3.69 10.40
N ARG A 13 20.89 -4.43 10.44
CA ARG A 13 20.56 -5.43 9.42
C ARG A 13 20.41 -4.68 8.10
N ALA A 14 21.50 -4.60 7.33
CA ALA A 14 21.49 -4.12 5.96
C ALA A 14 20.69 -5.14 5.14
N GLY A 15 19.38 -4.95 5.11
CA GLY A 15 18.46 -5.88 4.47
C GLY A 15 17.02 -5.48 4.70
N CYS A 16 16.63 -4.27 4.27
CA CYS A 16 15.22 -3.91 4.04
C CYS A 16 15.02 -2.71 3.12
N ASP A 17 16.00 -1.81 2.97
CA ASP A 17 15.79 -0.53 2.23
C ASP A 17 15.84 -0.63 0.69
N VAL A 18 16.10 -1.81 0.12
CA VAL A 18 16.22 -2.00 -1.35
C VAL A 18 15.16 -2.98 -1.89
N LEU A 19 14.07 -3.21 -1.17
CA LEU A 19 12.89 -3.90 -1.71
C LEU A 19 11.95 -2.85 -2.33
N ARG A 20 12.45 -2.26 -3.43
CA ARG A 20 11.91 -1.16 -4.26
C ARG A 20 10.42 -0.89 -4.09
N GLU A 21 10.03 0.37 -3.97
CA GLU A 21 8.65 0.79 -4.27
C GLU A 21 8.14 0.14 -5.57
N ILE A 22 6.85 -0.24 -5.61
CA ILE A 22 6.27 -0.78 -6.84
C ILE A 22 6.37 0.33 -7.90
N PRO A 23 7.03 0.10 -9.04
CA PRO A 23 7.24 1.14 -10.03
C PRO A 23 5.88 1.65 -10.53
N MET A 24 5.79 2.96 -10.70
CA MET A 24 4.63 3.57 -11.33
C MET A 24 4.75 3.37 -12.85
N PRO A 25 3.65 3.00 -13.54
CA PRO A 25 3.66 2.97 -14.99
C PRO A 25 3.86 4.40 -15.53
N PRO A 26 4.53 4.57 -16.69
CA PRO A 26 4.75 5.89 -17.29
C PRO A 26 3.44 6.59 -17.66
N TYR A 27 2.39 5.82 -17.92
CA TYR A 27 1.02 6.27 -18.15
C TYR A 27 0.07 5.29 -17.46
N VAL A 28 -0.98 5.79 -16.83
CA VAL A 28 -1.99 4.94 -16.18
C VAL A 28 -2.99 4.44 -17.24
N THR A 29 -3.05 3.12 -17.42
CA THR A 29 -4.02 2.46 -18.30
C THR A 29 -5.31 2.11 -17.57
N VAL A 30 -6.34 1.67 -18.32
CA VAL A 30 -7.58 1.13 -17.72
C VAL A 30 -7.30 -0.12 -16.88
N GLU A 31 -6.38 -0.98 -17.34
CA GLU A 31 -5.98 -2.19 -16.63
C GLU A 31 -5.26 -1.85 -15.31
N ASP A 32 -4.36 -0.86 -15.32
CA ASP A 32 -3.70 -0.37 -14.10
C ASP A 32 -4.72 0.11 -13.06
N VAL A 33 -5.77 0.79 -13.52
CA VAL A 33 -6.85 1.28 -12.67
C VAL A 33 -7.63 0.11 -12.03
N GLN A 34 -7.95 -0.93 -12.80
CA GLN A 34 -8.59 -2.14 -12.26
C GLN A 34 -7.72 -2.83 -11.21
N PHE A 35 -6.41 -2.96 -11.47
CA PHE A 35 -5.48 -3.49 -10.48
C PHE A 35 -5.35 -2.59 -9.25
N ALA A 36 -5.40 -1.27 -9.42
CA ALA A 36 -5.33 -0.32 -8.33
C ALA A 36 -6.58 -0.37 -7.42
N VAL A 37 -7.79 -0.51 -7.99
CA VAL A 37 -9.01 -0.76 -7.22
C VAL A 37 -8.86 -2.03 -6.39
N ARG A 38 -8.45 -3.13 -7.02
CA ARG A 38 -8.21 -4.39 -6.31
C ARG A 38 -7.17 -4.24 -5.22
N ALA A 39 -6.08 -3.51 -5.47
CA ALA A 39 -5.01 -3.28 -4.50
C ALA A 39 -5.52 -2.52 -3.27
N VAL A 40 -6.27 -1.43 -3.42
CA VAL A 40 -6.76 -0.68 -2.25
C VAL A 40 -7.83 -1.46 -1.48
N VAL A 41 -8.70 -2.19 -2.19
CA VAL A 41 -9.78 -2.96 -1.57
C VAL A 41 -9.26 -4.21 -0.87
N VAL A 42 -8.48 -5.05 -1.54
CA VAL A 42 -7.97 -6.32 -0.95
C VAL A 42 -7.01 -6.03 0.20
N HIS A 43 -6.19 -4.99 0.07
CA HIS A 43 -5.21 -4.59 1.10
C HIS A 43 -5.73 -3.51 2.05
N ALA A 44 -7.05 -3.48 2.27
CA ALA A 44 -7.70 -2.62 3.25
C ALA A 44 -7.12 -2.79 4.67
N PRO A 45 -7.18 -1.73 5.50
CA PRO A 45 -6.78 -1.82 6.90
C PRO A 45 -7.65 -2.81 7.68
N ARG A 46 -7.04 -3.54 8.61
CA ARG A 46 -7.69 -4.38 9.60
C ARG A 46 -7.09 -4.08 10.97
N ALA A 47 -7.96 -3.93 11.97
CA ALA A 47 -7.54 -3.79 13.36
C ALA A 47 -6.91 -5.10 13.88
N TRP A 48 -5.78 -4.97 14.59
CA TRP A 48 -5.06 -6.06 15.22
C TRP A 48 -4.53 -5.62 16.60
N SER A 49 -4.22 -6.57 17.46
CA SER A 49 -3.60 -6.27 18.77
C SER A 49 -2.25 -5.56 18.54
N GLY A 50 -2.19 -4.26 18.81
CA GLY A 50 -0.99 -3.45 18.64
C GLY A 50 -0.94 -2.57 17.38
N GLY A 51 -2.03 -2.48 16.59
CA GLY A 51 -2.13 -1.49 15.51
C GLY A 51 -3.00 -1.93 14.33
N THR A 52 -2.75 -1.30 13.18
CA THR A 52 -3.47 -1.58 11.93
C THR A 52 -2.57 -2.35 10.97
N ILE A 53 -3.05 -3.49 10.50
CA ILE A 53 -2.36 -4.34 9.51
C ILE A 53 -3.14 -4.39 8.21
N CYS A 54 -2.46 -4.70 7.11
CA CYS A 54 -3.09 -5.03 5.85
C CYS A 54 -3.88 -6.34 6.01
N ARG A 55 -5.16 -6.33 5.63
CA ARG A 55 -6.03 -7.51 5.75
C ARG A 55 -5.50 -8.74 4.98
N ASN A 56 -4.89 -8.53 3.81
CA ASN A 56 -4.37 -9.61 2.97
C ASN A 56 -2.95 -10.06 3.37
N ASP A 57 -2.01 -9.13 3.45
CA ASP A 57 -0.59 -9.46 3.63
C ASP A 57 -0.16 -9.60 5.09
N ALA A 58 -1.00 -9.18 6.05
CA ALA A 58 -0.67 -9.05 7.48
C ALA A 58 0.54 -8.15 7.80
N SER A 59 1.06 -7.42 6.81
CA SER A 59 2.10 -6.38 7.00
C SER A 59 1.51 -5.12 7.64
N PRO A 60 2.33 -4.22 8.22
CA PRO A 60 1.85 -2.92 8.71
C PRO A 60 1.10 -2.16 7.61
N HIS A 61 -0.07 -1.62 7.95
CA HIS A 61 -0.86 -0.83 7.01
C HIS A 61 -0.45 0.66 7.07
N PRO A 62 -0.30 1.34 5.93
CA PRO A 62 -0.55 0.86 4.57
C PRO A 62 0.59 -0.01 4.01
N CYS A 63 0.24 -1.16 3.43
CA CYS A 63 1.23 -2.00 2.76
C CYS A 63 1.57 -1.45 1.37
N ARG A 64 2.63 -1.97 0.76
CA ARG A 64 3.16 -1.47 -0.53
C ARG A 64 2.12 -1.50 -1.66
N LEU A 65 1.30 -2.55 -1.76
CA LEU A 65 0.24 -2.64 -2.77
C LEU A 65 -0.87 -1.62 -2.51
N HIS A 66 -1.23 -1.39 -1.26
CA HIS A 66 -2.21 -0.35 -0.91
C HIS A 66 -1.70 1.05 -1.30
N VAL A 67 -0.43 1.36 -1.00
CA VAL A 67 0.20 2.63 -1.38
C VAL A 67 0.24 2.80 -2.90
N TRP A 68 0.65 1.77 -3.64
CA TRP A 68 0.67 1.80 -5.11
C TRP A 68 -0.73 2.04 -5.70
N GLY A 69 -1.75 1.31 -5.22
CA GLY A 69 -3.12 1.46 -5.69
C GLY A 69 -3.65 2.88 -5.47
N ARG A 70 -3.42 3.46 -4.29
CA ARG A 70 -3.80 4.86 -4.02
C ARG A 70 -3.11 5.82 -4.99
N ARG A 71 -1.80 5.66 -5.24
CA ARG A 71 -1.05 6.51 -6.19
C ARG A 71 -1.61 6.44 -7.61
N VAL A 72 -1.90 5.24 -8.11
CA VAL A 72 -2.48 5.05 -9.45
C VAL A 72 -3.86 5.72 -9.56
N LEU A 73 -4.73 5.54 -8.56
CA LEU A 73 -6.07 6.14 -8.57
C LEU A 73 -6.01 7.67 -8.42
N THR A 74 -5.09 8.21 -7.61
CA THR A 74 -4.86 9.66 -7.55
C THR A 74 -4.35 10.22 -8.88
N LEU A 75 -3.40 9.56 -9.54
CA LEU A 75 -2.94 9.98 -10.87
C LEU A 75 -4.06 9.92 -11.92
N ARG A 76 -5.01 9.00 -11.74
CA ARG A 76 -6.21 8.88 -12.56
C ARG A 76 -7.21 10.01 -12.32
N GLY A 77 -7.02 10.82 -11.28
CA GLY A 77 -7.87 11.95 -10.90
C GLY A 77 -8.94 11.63 -9.85
N LEU A 78 -8.89 10.47 -9.19
CA LEU A 78 -9.84 10.16 -8.13
C LEU A 78 -9.47 10.89 -6.83
N PRO A 79 -10.41 11.60 -6.19
CA PRO A 79 -10.19 12.22 -4.89
C PRO A 79 -10.03 11.16 -3.80
N SER A 80 -9.29 11.48 -2.75
CA SER A 80 -9.01 10.52 -1.66
C SER A 80 -10.28 9.97 -1.01
N ALA A 81 -11.33 10.81 -0.88
CA ALA A 81 -12.62 10.38 -0.34
C ALA A 81 -13.32 9.31 -1.20
N GLU A 82 -13.21 9.39 -2.52
CA GLU A 82 -13.76 8.34 -3.40
C GLU A 82 -12.95 7.04 -3.28
N ILE A 83 -11.62 7.15 -3.16
CA ILE A 83 -10.76 5.97 -2.92
C ILE A 83 -11.12 5.31 -1.59
N ASP A 84 -11.34 6.10 -0.54
CA ASP A 84 -11.74 5.60 0.77
C ASP A 84 -13.11 4.91 0.69
N ALA A 85 -14.06 5.46 -0.07
CA ALA A 85 -15.35 4.84 -0.34
C ALA A 85 -15.23 3.50 -1.13
N LEU A 86 -14.22 3.33 -2.00
CA LEU A 86 -13.93 2.03 -2.61
C LEU A 86 -13.51 1.02 -1.54
N VAL A 87 -12.60 1.41 -0.64
CA VAL A 87 -12.07 0.57 0.43
C VAL A 87 -13.18 0.15 1.39
N GLU A 88 -14.04 1.08 1.78
CA GLU A 88 -15.19 0.85 2.65
C GLU A 88 -16.23 -0.07 2.00
N ARG A 89 -16.54 0.14 0.71
CA ARG A 89 -17.46 -0.73 -0.04
C ARG A 89 -16.95 -2.17 -0.13
N GLY A 90 -15.63 -2.35 -0.22
CA GLY A 90 -15.01 -3.68 -0.16
C GLY A 90 -15.16 -4.54 -1.42
N ASP A 91 -15.62 -3.97 -2.53
CA ASP A 91 -15.78 -4.67 -3.82
C ASP A 91 -14.54 -4.47 -4.73
N PRO A 92 -13.68 -5.49 -4.91
CA PRO A 92 -12.47 -5.37 -5.71
C PRO A 92 -12.73 -5.37 -7.22
N ALA A 93 -13.94 -5.70 -7.66
CA ALA A 93 -14.34 -5.71 -9.07
C ALA A 93 -15.10 -4.43 -9.46
N ALA A 94 -15.29 -3.50 -8.53
CA ALA A 94 -16.02 -2.29 -8.80
C ALA A 94 -15.31 -1.43 -9.85
N ASP A 95 -16.05 -1.01 -10.87
CA ASP A 95 -15.54 -0.03 -11.82
C ASP A 95 -15.39 1.32 -11.10
N PRO A 96 -14.18 1.93 -11.14
CA PRO A 96 -14.01 3.27 -10.62
C PRO A 96 -14.76 4.26 -11.51
N PRO A 97 -15.25 5.37 -10.94
CA PRO A 97 -15.94 6.38 -11.71
C PRO A 97 -15.08 6.86 -12.90
N PRO A 98 -15.72 7.21 -14.03
CA PRO A 98 -15.01 7.65 -15.22
C PRO A 98 -14.15 8.89 -14.92
N TYR A 99 -13.08 9.07 -15.69
CA TYR A 99 -12.23 10.27 -15.58
C TYR A 99 -13.07 11.53 -15.59
N ARG A 100 -12.76 12.46 -14.69
CA ARG A 100 -13.17 13.85 -14.84
C ARG A 100 -11.93 14.73 -14.72
N PRO A 101 -11.33 15.17 -15.85
CA PRO A 101 -10.26 16.15 -15.77
C PRO A 101 -10.83 17.47 -15.20
N GLY A 102 -10.22 17.98 -14.13
CA GLY A 102 -10.48 19.33 -13.61
C GLY A 102 -11.54 19.48 -12.51
N ALA A 103 -11.81 18.42 -11.73
CA ALA A 103 -12.58 18.51 -10.49
C ALA A 103 -11.70 18.89 -9.29
#